data_AF-M2U6N7-F1
#
_entry.id   AF-M2U6N7-F1
#
_cell.length_a   1.000
_cell.length_b   1.000
_cell.length_c   1.000
_cell.angle_alpha   90.00
_cell.angle_beta   90.00
_cell.angle_gamma   90.00
#
_symmetry.space_group_name_H-M   'P 1'
#
loop_
_entity.id
_entity.type
_entity.pdbx_description
1 polymer ?
#
loop_
_entity_poly.entity_id
_entity_poly.type
_entity_poly.pdbx_seq_one_letter_code
_entity_poly.pdbx_strand_id
1 'polypeptide(L)'
;MKILIPTIMGAAMIAAPAAATTFTLSSYTLDAYGSPSNNGLEIDIDDLLSVPTTFDLDEGQSVTYTLFGISTPEDAFNSDDTTPQPITLGLTFSQPLPNSGAGTGGETSGQILLGNVLFGVTGGVLEWANNGAFSMSYGALNDGMLGIQVEDAVFGEGACVFFSCGFSDLGAAVEVTFTNLQDASVPEPGALGLLGLGLLGLGAAARRRTA
;
A
#
# COMPACT_ATOMS: atom_id res chain seq x y z
N MET A 1 -55.90 38.90 -28.09
CA MET A 1 -55.45 37.50 -28.04
C MET A 1 -54.03 37.49 -27.46
N LYS A 2 -53.87 37.18 -26.17
CA LYS A 2 -52.57 37.20 -25.47
C LYS A 2 -52.04 35.77 -25.40
N ILE A 3 -50.95 35.50 -26.12
CA ILE A 3 -50.28 34.19 -26.15
C ILE A 3 -49.28 34.17 -24.98
N LEU A 4 -49.52 33.27 -24.01
CA LEU A 4 -48.60 32.99 -22.90
C LEU A 4 -47.62 31.92 -23.34
N ILE A 5 -46.33 32.28 -23.43
CA ILE A 5 -45.23 31.37 -23.72
C ILE A 5 -44.76 30.77 -22.38
N PRO A 6 -44.78 29.43 -22.18
CA PRO A 6 -44.25 28.83 -20.97
C PRO A 6 -42.72 28.77 -21.05
N THR A 7 -42.06 29.42 -20.08
CA THR A 7 -40.61 29.32 -19.86
C THR A 7 -40.27 27.92 -19.34
N ILE A 8 -39.58 27.11 -20.15
CA ILE A 8 -39.00 25.84 -19.71
C ILE A 8 -37.67 26.16 -19.03
N MET A 9 -37.64 26.07 -17.70
CA MET A 9 -36.43 26.21 -16.91
C MET A 9 -35.72 24.85 -16.91
N GLY A 10 -34.66 24.72 -17.71
CA GLY A 10 -33.85 23.51 -17.78
C GLY A 10 -33.04 23.32 -16.50
N ALA A 11 -33.20 22.17 -15.84
CA ALA A 11 -32.37 21.77 -14.71
C ALA A 11 -31.03 21.21 -15.24
N ALA A 12 -29.93 21.88 -14.92
CA ALA A 12 -28.59 21.37 -15.15
C ALA A 12 -28.28 20.29 -14.10
N MET A 13 -28.08 19.03 -14.54
CA MET A 13 -27.57 17.97 -13.68
C MET A 13 -26.06 18.16 -13.52
N ILE A 14 -25.62 18.46 -12.30
CA ILE A 14 -24.20 18.52 -11.95
C ILE A 14 -23.77 17.08 -11.64
N ALA A 15 -23.15 16.41 -12.61
CA ALA A 15 -22.38 15.21 -12.33
C ALA A 15 -21.16 15.64 -11.50
N ALA A 16 -21.03 15.15 -10.27
CA ALA A 16 -19.80 15.34 -9.51
C ALA A 16 -18.67 14.59 -10.23
N PRO A 17 -17.49 15.19 -10.45
CA PRO A 17 -16.35 14.46 -10.96
C PRO A 17 -15.96 13.37 -9.94
N ALA A 18 -15.53 12.21 -10.44
CA ALA A 18 -14.81 11.23 -9.61
C ALA A 18 -13.59 11.95 -9.03
N ALA A 19 -13.45 11.93 -7.70
CA ALA A 19 -12.35 12.55 -7.00
C ALA A 19 -11.42 11.45 -6.50
N ALA A 20 -10.12 11.64 -6.68
CA ALA A 20 -9.09 10.76 -6.14
C ALA A 20 -9.30 10.49 -4.64
N THR A 21 -9.06 9.26 -4.23
CA THR A 21 -9.14 8.86 -2.83
C THR A 21 -7.84 9.26 -2.12
N THR A 22 -7.96 10.03 -1.04
CA THR A 22 -6.82 10.42 -0.19
C THR A 22 -6.49 9.31 0.80
N PHE A 23 -5.26 8.81 0.74
CA PHE A 23 -4.69 7.89 1.72
C PHE A 23 -3.73 8.63 2.63
N THR A 24 -3.74 8.30 3.92
CA THR A 24 -2.75 8.82 4.87
C THR A 24 -2.18 7.67 5.67
N LEU A 25 -0.93 7.31 5.35
CA LEU A 25 -0.13 6.36 6.12
C LEU A 25 0.36 7.09 7.38
N SER A 26 -0.16 6.69 8.54
CA SER A 26 0.17 7.31 9.83
C SER A 26 1.49 6.81 10.39
N SER A 27 1.73 5.51 10.24
CA SER A 27 2.91 4.82 10.73
C SER A 27 3.08 3.48 10.04
N TYR A 28 4.31 2.96 10.06
CA TYR A 28 4.59 1.56 9.80
C TYR A 28 5.44 0.98 10.94
N THR A 29 5.43 -0.34 11.06
CA THR A 29 6.23 -1.08 12.03
C THR A 29 6.91 -2.24 11.33
N LEU A 30 8.20 -2.41 11.59
CA LEU A 30 8.95 -3.60 11.22
C LEU A 30 9.31 -4.35 12.50
N ASP A 31 8.87 -5.60 12.56
CA ASP A 31 9.24 -6.52 13.62
C ASP A 31 10.09 -7.63 12.98
N ALA A 32 11.40 -7.47 13.05
CA ALA A 32 12.36 -8.46 12.60
C ALA A 32 12.81 -9.32 13.78
N TYR A 33 12.89 -10.62 13.56
CA TYR A 33 13.40 -11.52 14.58
C TYR A 33 14.85 -11.17 14.94
N GLY A 34 15.01 -10.66 16.17
CA GLY A 34 16.25 -10.61 16.94
C GLY A 34 17.49 -10.09 16.21
N SER A 35 17.71 -8.79 16.28
CA SER A 35 19.06 -8.23 16.25
C SER A 35 19.49 -7.89 17.70
N PRO A 36 20.64 -8.41 18.20
CA PRO A 36 21.44 -9.51 17.65
C PRO A 36 20.87 -10.86 18.13
N SER A 37 20.51 -11.75 17.21
CA SER A 37 20.14 -13.15 17.51
C SER A 37 21.30 -14.07 17.13
N ASN A 38 21.59 -15.06 17.97
CA ASN A 38 22.63 -16.06 17.69
C ASN A 38 22.14 -17.16 16.74
N ASN A 39 21.13 -16.89 15.91
CA ASN A 39 20.50 -17.91 15.08
C ASN A 39 19.85 -17.26 13.86
N GLY A 40 20.57 -17.27 12.73
CA GLY A 40 20.17 -16.62 11.48
C GLY A 40 21.03 -15.40 11.16
N LEU A 41 20.84 -14.85 9.96
CA LEU A 41 21.55 -13.66 9.50
C LEU A 41 21.16 -12.46 10.36
N GLU A 42 22.12 -11.80 11.01
CA GLU A 42 21.89 -10.52 11.66
C GLU A 42 21.59 -9.44 10.61
N ILE A 43 20.54 -8.65 10.85
CA ILE A 43 20.12 -7.57 9.97
C ILE A 43 20.04 -6.24 10.73
N ASP A 44 20.36 -5.17 10.02
CA ASP A 44 20.12 -3.79 10.43
C ASP A 44 19.04 -3.17 9.55
N ILE A 45 18.18 -2.36 10.17
CA ILE A 45 17.03 -1.71 9.52
C ILE A 45 17.10 -0.21 9.77
N ASP A 46 17.04 0.54 8.67
CA ASP A 46 16.99 2.01 8.69
C ASP A 46 15.65 2.50 8.16
N ASP A 47 14.89 3.23 8.98
CA ASP A 47 13.64 3.83 8.54
C ASP A 47 13.91 4.97 7.54
N LEU A 48 13.41 4.84 6.30
CA LEU A 48 13.65 5.82 5.23
C LEU A 48 12.42 6.68 4.92
N LEU A 49 11.21 6.11 5.01
CA LEU A 49 9.97 6.85 4.80
C LEU A 49 9.61 7.67 6.03
N SER A 50 9.50 8.98 5.86
CA SER A 50 8.98 9.88 6.89
C SER A 50 7.46 9.81 6.96
N VAL A 51 6.92 9.34 8.10
CA VAL A 51 5.49 9.27 8.39
C VAL A 51 5.05 10.37 9.39
N PRO A 52 3.83 10.92 9.26
CA PRO A 52 2.79 10.53 8.33
C PRO A 52 3.06 10.97 6.88
N THR A 53 2.58 10.17 5.91
CA THR A 53 2.66 10.46 4.48
C THR A 53 1.26 10.42 3.87
N THR A 54 0.93 11.43 3.05
CA THR A 54 -0.37 11.54 2.38
C THR A 54 -0.18 11.52 0.87
N PHE A 55 -1.07 10.80 0.19
CA PHE A 55 -1.12 10.71 -1.27
C PHE A 55 -2.56 10.51 -1.75
N ASP A 56 -2.84 11.01 -2.95
CA ASP A 56 -4.14 10.89 -3.60
C ASP A 56 -4.02 9.94 -4.79
N LEU A 57 -4.93 8.97 -4.91
CA LEU A 57 -4.96 8.03 -6.02
C LEU A 57 -6.38 7.91 -6.57
N ASP A 58 -6.53 8.11 -7.89
CA ASP A 58 -7.72 7.64 -8.60
C ASP A 58 -7.71 6.10 -8.69
N GLU A 59 -8.87 5.48 -8.90
CA GLU A 59 -8.95 4.04 -9.20
C GLU A 59 -8.02 3.66 -10.36
N GLY A 60 -7.20 2.63 -10.14
CA GLY A 60 -6.17 2.13 -11.03
C GLY A 60 -4.83 2.86 -10.98
N GLN A 61 -4.71 3.98 -10.24
CA GLN A 61 -3.44 4.67 -10.07
C GLN A 61 -2.59 4.06 -8.95
N SER A 62 -1.28 4.27 -9.06
CA SER A 62 -0.30 3.85 -8.07
C SER A 62 0.73 4.92 -7.74
N VAL A 63 1.34 4.78 -6.55
CA VAL A 63 2.47 5.57 -6.09
C VAL A 63 3.46 4.65 -5.37
N THR A 64 4.76 4.90 -5.56
CA THR A 64 5.84 4.12 -4.96
C THR A 64 6.66 4.98 -4.01
N TYR A 65 7.04 4.41 -2.87
CA TYR A 65 7.91 5.01 -1.87
C TYR A 65 9.00 4.04 -1.46
N THR A 66 10.19 4.55 -1.18
CA THR A 66 11.20 3.81 -0.43
C THR A 66 10.78 3.77 1.04
N LEU A 67 10.52 2.58 1.59
CA LEU A 67 9.99 2.41 2.94
C LEU A 67 11.12 2.40 3.98
N PHE A 68 12.09 1.51 3.82
CA PHE A 68 13.21 1.33 4.73
C PHE A 68 14.44 0.80 4.00
N GLY A 69 15.62 0.92 4.62
CA GLY A 69 16.85 0.27 4.22
C GLY A 69 17.10 -1.00 5.04
N ILE A 70 17.62 -2.03 4.40
CA ILE A 70 18.04 -3.27 5.05
C ILE A 70 19.51 -3.56 4.74
N SER A 71 20.30 -3.88 5.75
CA SER A 71 21.69 -4.30 5.63
C SER A 71 21.99 -5.44 6.59
N THR A 72 23.22 -5.94 6.56
CA THR A 72 23.73 -6.87 7.59
C THR A 72 25.03 -6.29 8.16
N PRO A 73 25.18 -6.25 9.49
CA PRO A 73 26.44 -5.84 10.13
C PRO A 73 27.49 -6.95 10.14
N GLU A 74 27.14 -8.16 9.69
CA GLU A 74 28.05 -9.31 9.67
C GLU A 74 29.12 -9.14 8.59
N ASP A 75 30.36 -9.54 8.88
CA ASP A 75 31.46 -9.52 7.93
C ASP A 75 31.75 -10.89 7.31
N ALA A 76 31.22 -11.95 7.90
CA ALA A 76 31.45 -13.34 7.52
C ALA A 76 30.14 -14.10 7.36
N PHE A 77 30.07 -14.91 6.30
CA PHE A 77 28.96 -15.82 6.08
C PHE A 77 29.18 -17.13 6.85
N ASN A 78 28.29 -17.42 7.80
CA ASN A 78 28.32 -18.60 8.65
C ASN A 78 27.19 -19.58 8.30
N SER A 79 27.23 -20.76 8.93
CA SER A 79 26.24 -21.80 8.64
C SER A 79 24.84 -21.46 9.13
N ASP A 80 24.75 -20.70 10.22
CA ASP A 80 23.49 -20.31 10.84
C ASP A 80 22.74 -19.25 10.03
N ASP A 81 23.44 -18.40 9.27
CA ASP A 81 22.86 -17.35 8.42
C ASP A 81 21.85 -17.92 7.41
N THR A 82 22.05 -19.17 6.99
CA THR A 82 21.15 -19.86 6.06
C THR A 82 19.80 -20.26 6.66
N THR A 83 19.61 -20.07 7.96
CA THR A 83 18.36 -20.38 8.66
C THR A 83 17.40 -19.19 8.54
N PRO A 84 16.26 -19.34 7.83
CA PRO A 84 15.32 -18.25 7.66
C PRO A 84 14.78 -17.73 8.99
N GLN A 85 14.78 -16.40 9.15
CA GLN A 85 14.23 -15.70 10.30
C GLN A 85 13.03 -14.83 9.90
N PRO A 86 11.93 -14.83 10.67
CA PRO A 86 10.73 -14.11 10.29
C PRO A 86 10.91 -12.59 10.44
N ILE A 87 10.28 -11.85 9.54
CA ILE A 87 10.10 -10.40 9.59
C ILE A 87 8.64 -10.05 9.30
N THR A 88 8.08 -9.08 10.01
CA THR A 88 6.70 -8.64 9.83
C THR A 88 6.63 -7.16 9.57
N LEU A 89 5.89 -6.77 8.53
CA LEU A 89 5.55 -5.40 8.22
C LEU A 89 4.08 -5.12 8.59
N GLY A 90 3.86 -4.09 9.41
CA GLY A 90 2.54 -3.52 9.69
C GLY A 90 2.43 -2.11 9.14
N LEU A 91 1.33 -1.79 8.47
CA LEU A 91 1.01 -0.46 7.94
C LEU A 91 -0.30 0.05 8.58
N THR A 92 -0.25 1.26 9.12
CA THR A 92 -1.40 1.89 9.79
C THR A 92 -1.85 3.13 9.04
N PHE A 93 -3.10 3.13 8.57
CA PHE A 93 -3.68 4.25 7.83
C PHE A 93 -4.71 5.01 8.67
N SER A 94 -4.58 6.34 8.76
CA SER A 94 -5.61 7.19 9.38
C SER A 94 -6.73 7.59 8.42
N GLN A 95 -6.50 7.48 7.10
CA GLN A 95 -7.49 7.72 6.06
C GLN A 95 -7.21 6.81 4.85
N PRO A 96 -8.25 6.41 4.11
CA PRO A 96 -9.69 6.59 4.41
C PRO A 96 -10.16 5.71 5.59
N LEU A 97 -11.26 6.10 6.24
CA LEU A 97 -11.91 5.33 7.33
C LEU A 97 -13.33 4.86 6.96
N PRO A 98 -13.81 3.74 7.51
CA PRO A 98 -13.03 2.71 8.21
C PRO A 98 -12.05 2.01 7.25
N ASN A 99 -11.00 1.41 7.80
CA ASN A 99 -10.09 0.52 7.07
C ASN A 99 -9.72 -0.69 7.92
N SER A 100 -9.31 -1.78 7.28
CA SER A 100 -8.99 -3.05 7.96
C SER A 100 -7.59 -3.09 8.60
N GLY A 101 -6.77 -2.05 8.42
CA GLY A 101 -5.31 -2.16 8.58
C GLY A 101 -4.69 -3.02 7.48
N ALA A 102 -3.36 -2.97 7.36
CA ALA A 102 -2.63 -3.73 6.36
C ALA A 102 -1.31 -4.25 6.92
N GLY A 103 -0.86 -5.42 6.46
CA GLY A 103 0.43 -5.97 6.84
C GLY A 103 0.74 -7.27 6.13
N THR A 104 2.01 -7.65 6.15
CA THR A 104 2.49 -8.90 5.60
C THR A 104 3.63 -9.46 6.44
N GLY A 105 3.84 -10.77 6.37
CA GLY A 105 5.02 -11.43 6.90
C GLY A 105 6.02 -11.73 5.79
N GLY A 106 7.25 -12.02 6.18
CA GLY A 106 8.33 -12.43 5.30
C GLY A 106 9.41 -13.14 6.09
N GLU A 107 10.50 -13.47 5.40
CA GLU A 107 11.67 -14.11 5.98
C GLU A 107 12.96 -13.43 5.48
N THR A 108 13.99 -13.47 6.31
CA THR A 108 15.36 -13.04 5.98
C THR A 108 16.31 -14.22 6.13
N SER A 109 17.29 -14.34 5.23
CA SER A 109 18.31 -15.39 5.29
C SER A 109 19.55 -15.01 4.50
N GLY A 110 20.71 -15.53 4.89
CA GLY A 110 21.93 -15.52 4.09
C GLY A 110 21.89 -16.60 3.01
N GLN A 111 22.29 -16.25 1.78
CA GLN A 111 22.38 -17.20 0.67
C GLN A 111 23.67 -17.04 -0.14
N ILE A 112 24.04 -18.11 -0.86
CA ILE A 112 24.99 -18.04 -1.98
C ILE A 112 24.17 -17.71 -3.23
N LEU A 113 24.17 -16.45 -3.62
CA LEU A 113 23.38 -15.88 -4.72
C LEU A 113 23.83 -16.41 -6.08
N LEU A 114 25.14 -16.56 -6.27
CA LEU A 114 25.74 -17.07 -7.51
C LEU A 114 26.94 -17.96 -7.22
N GLY A 115 27.13 -19.01 -8.00
CA GLY A 115 28.30 -19.89 -7.90
C GLY A 115 28.19 -20.93 -6.79
N ASN A 116 29.28 -21.13 -6.04
CA ASN A 116 29.34 -22.06 -4.91
C ASN A 116 30.35 -21.58 -3.85
N VAL A 117 30.51 -22.35 -2.78
CA VAL A 117 31.43 -22.05 -1.67
C VAL A 117 32.92 -21.95 -2.07
N LEU A 118 33.31 -22.43 -3.25
CA LEU A 118 34.69 -22.28 -3.75
C LEU A 118 34.88 -20.94 -4.45
N PHE A 119 33.90 -20.55 -5.27
CA PHE A 119 33.84 -19.29 -6.01
C PHE A 119 32.38 -18.87 -6.17
N GLY A 120 31.96 -17.84 -5.44
CA GLY A 120 30.56 -17.42 -5.44
C GLY A 120 30.34 -16.01 -4.89
N VAL A 121 29.09 -15.58 -4.95
CA VAL A 121 28.61 -14.33 -4.37
C VAL A 121 27.64 -14.70 -3.25
N THR A 122 27.83 -14.13 -2.07
CA THR A 122 26.93 -14.27 -0.92
C THR A 122 26.15 -13.00 -0.70
N GLY A 123 25.00 -13.09 -0.05
CA GLY A 123 24.20 -11.93 0.34
C GLY A 123 23.05 -12.32 1.24
N GLY A 124 22.51 -11.36 1.95
CA GLY A 124 21.22 -11.46 2.61
C GLY A 124 20.09 -11.36 1.60
N VAL A 125 19.04 -12.12 1.83
CA VAL A 125 17.82 -12.12 1.04
C VAL A 125 16.65 -11.88 1.97
N LEU A 126 15.81 -10.91 1.61
CA LEU A 126 14.50 -10.64 2.19
C LEU A 126 13.44 -11.09 1.20
N GLU A 127 12.62 -12.05 1.61
CA GLU A 127 11.49 -12.57 0.82
C GLU A 127 10.19 -12.36 1.58
N TRP A 128 9.24 -11.67 0.97
CA TRP A 128 7.91 -11.47 1.54
C TRP A 128 6.94 -12.58 1.14
N ALA A 129 6.01 -12.91 2.05
CA ALA A 129 4.92 -13.83 1.74
C ALA A 129 4.08 -13.31 0.55
N ASN A 130 3.64 -14.23 -0.32
CA ASN A 130 2.91 -13.91 -1.55
C ASN A 130 3.65 -12.90 -2.45
N ASN A 131 4.99 -12.97 -2.48
CA ASN A 131 5.86 -12.03 -3.19
C ASN A 131 5.57 -10.57 -2.79
N GLY A 132 5.25 -10.31 -1.52
CA GLY A 132 5.01 -8.96 -0.99
C GLY A 132 3.66 -8.34 -1.34
N ALA A 133 2.78 -9.06 -2.02
CA ALA A 133 1.45 -8.58 -2.41
C ALA A 133 0.39 -8.84 -1.31
N PHE A 134 -0.29 -7.77 -0.88
CA PHE A 134 -1.44 -7.84 0.01
C PHE A 134 -2.39 -6.65 -0.23
N SER A 135 -3.53 -6.63 0.45
CA SER A 135 -4.51 -5.55 0.27
C SER A 135 -5.20 -5.19 1.58
N MET A 136 -5.75 -3.97 1.58
CA MET A 136 -6.55 -3.42 2.67
C MET A 136 -7.90 -2.96 2.10
N SER A 137 -8.99 -3.31 2.77
CA SER A 137 -10.30 -2.76 2.45
C SER A 137 -10.53 -1.44 3.16
N TYR A 138 -11.31 -0.56 2.54
CA TYR A 138 -11.67 0.73 3.12
C TYR A 138 -13.06 1.20 2.71
N GLY A 139 -13.54 2.26 3.38
CA GLY A 139 -14.82 2.90 3.10
C GLY A 139 -15.97 2.30 3.91
N ALA A 140 -17.09 3.02 3.98
CA ALA A 140 -18.20 2.70 4.89
C ALA A 140 -18.83 1.31 4.64
N LEU A 141 -18.72 0.80 3.42
CA LEU A 141 -19.23 -0.51 3.01
C LEU A 141 -18.12 -1.57 2.87
N ASN A 142 -16.85 -1.23 3.15
CA ASN A 142 -15.66 -2.04 2.92
C ASN A 142 -15.53 -2.53 1.46
N ASP A 143 -15.93 -1.70 0.51
CA ASP A 143 -15.94 -1.98 -0.92
C ASP A 143 -14.82 -1.24 -1.68
N GLY A 144 -14.12 -0.32 -1.03
CA GLY A 144 -12.85 0.22 -1.53
C GLY A 144 -11.70 -0.75 -1.23
N MET A 145 -10.72 -0.82 -2.13
CA MET A 145 -9.58 -1.72 -1.98
C MET A 145 -8.27 -1.04 -2.37
N LEU A 146 -7.34 -0.97 -1.41
CA LEU A 146 -5.96 -0.55 -1.63
C LEU A 146 -5.09 -1.79 -1.77
N GLY A 147 -4.48 -1.97 -2.94
CA GLY A 147 -3.43 -2.95 -3.18
C GLY A 147 -2.08 -2.42 -2.69
N ILE A 148 -1.30 -3.28 -2.06
CA ILE A 148 0.00 -2.95 -1.50
C ILE A 148 0.98 -4.02 -1.97
N GLN A 149 2.11 -3.57 -2.50
CA GLN A 149 3.17 -4.42 -3.01
C GLN A 149 4.48 -3.96 -2.40
N VAL A 150 5.14 -4.81 -1.62
CA VAL A 150 6.48 -4.55 -1.08
C VAL A 150 7.48 -5.38 -1.87
N GLU A 151 8.64 -4.82 -2.18
CA GLU A 151 9.65 -5.54 -2.94
C GLU A 151 10.49 -6.46 -2.05
N ASP A 152 10.81 -7.64 -2.59
CA ASP A 152 11.88 -8.48 -2.06
C ASP A 152 13.23 -7.76 -2.27
N ALA A 153 14.22 -8.07 -1.43
CA ALA A 153 15.52 -7.40 -1.51
C ALA A 153 16.67 -8.38 -1.35
N VAL A 154 17.75 -8.09 -2.07
CA VAL A 154 19.06 -8.71 -1.88
C VAL A 154 19.99 -7.63 -1.34
N PHE A 155 20.67 -7.92 -0.24
CA PHE A 155 21.54 -6.98 0.47
C PHE A 155 22.82 -7.65 0.93
N GLY A 156 23.78 -6.87 1.39
CA GLY A 156 25.04 -7.35 1.96
C GLY A 156 25.95 -8.09 0.98
N GLU A 157 25.81 -7.87 -0.34
CA GLU A 157 26.47 -8.70 -1.34
C GLU A 157 27.99 -8.76 -1.15
N GLY A 158 28.55 -9.96 -1.03
CA GLY A 158 29.97 -10.20 -0.83
C GLY A 158 30.47 -11.42 -1.58
N ALA A 159 31.75 -11.76 -1.41
CA ALA A 159 32.42 -12.79 -2.20
C ALA A 159 32.78 -14.02 -1.37
N CYS A 160 32.62 -15.19 -2.00
CA CYS A 160 33.16 -16.47 -1.54
C CYS A 160 34.42 -16.84 -2.32
N VAL A 161 35.53 -17.04 -1.62
CA VAL A 161 36.80 -17.53 -2.19
C VAL A 161 37.38 -18.61 -1.29
N PHE A 162 37.50 -19.83 -1.81
CA PHE A 162 38.04 -20.99 -1.10
C PHE A 162 37.43 -21.20 0.31
N PHE A 163 36.10 -21.31 0.39
CA PHE A 163 35.33 -21.49 1.62
C PHE A 163 35.33 -20.31 2.60
N SER A 164 36.03 -19.22 2.28
CA SER A 164 35.91 -17.95 3.00
C SER A 164 34.88 -17.09 2.28
N CYS A 165 33.72 -16.91 2.91
CA CYS A 165 32.62 -16.11 2.40
C CYS A 165 32.39 -14.95 3.36
N GLY A 166 32.06 -13.78 2.84
CA GLY A 166 31.75 -12.61 3.65
C GLY A 166 30.64 -11.79 3.04
N PHE A 167 30.08 -10.90 3.85
CA PHE A 167 29.16 -9.87 3.38
C PHE A 167 29.90 -8.56 3.19
N SER A 168 29.31 -7.67 2.40
CA SER A 168 29.67 -6.26 2.43
C SER A 168 28.66 -5.48 3.25
N ASP A 169 29.05 -4.31 3.75
CA ASP A 169 28.14 -3.37 4.42
C ASP A 169 27.21 -2.64 3.42
N LEU A 170 26.97 -3.23 2.25
CA LEU A 170 26.07 -2.64 1.25
C LEU A 170 24.62 -3.02 1.59
N GLY A 171 23.85 -2.06 2.06
CA GLY A 171 22.40 -2.24 2.23
C GLY A 171 21.61 -2.21 0.91
N ALA A 172 20.34 -2.56 1.01
CA ALA A 172 19.34 -2.41 -0.04
C ALA A 172 18.19 -1.53 0.45
N ALA A 173 17.57 -0.79 -0.47
CA ALA A 173 16.37 -0.01 -0.21
C ALA A 173 15.14 -0.86 -0.57
N VAL A 174 14.21 -1.01 0.38
CA VAL A 174 12.96 -1.75 0.17
C VAL A 174 11.86 -0.77 -0.21
N GLU A 175 11.28 -0.95 -1.39
CA GLU A 175 10.20 -0.11 -1.89
C GLU A 175 8.82 -0.71 -1.59
N VAL A 176 7.84 0.18 -1.44
CA VAL A 176 6.42 -0.16 -1.35
C VAL A 176 5.64 0.61 -2.40
N THR A 177 4.81 -0.09 -3.14
CA THR A 177 3.88 0.46 -4.11
C THR A 177 2.45 0.33 -3.59
N PHE A 178 1.76 1.47 -3.53
CA PHE A 178 0.35 1.57 -3.20
C PHE A 178 -0.44 1.74 -4.49
N THR A 179 -1.46 0.91 -4.72
CA THR A 179 -2.34 0.99 -5.89
C THR A 179 -3.78 1.02 -5.42
N ASN A 180 -4.54 2.05 -5.81
CA ASN A 180 -5.97 2.07 -5.54
C ASN A 180 -6.67 1.11 -6.52
N LEU A 181 -6.97 -0.10 -6.09
CA LEU A 181 -7.53 -1.14 -6.97
C LEU A 181 -9.01 -0.91 -7.25
N GLN A 182 -9.72 -0.31 -6.30
CA GLN A 182 -11.15 -0.04 -6.37
C GLN A 182 -11.51 1.13 -5.45
N ASP A 183 -12.21 2.12 -5.98
CA ASP A 183 -12.78 3.20 -5.16
C ASP A 183 -13.99 2.70 -4.36
N ALA A 184 -14.09 3.16 -3.11
CA ALA A 184 -15.25 2.88 -2.27
C ALA A 184 -16.50 3.58 -2.81
N SER A 185 -17.66 2.91 -2.73
CA SER A 185 -18.92 3.55 -3.12
C SER A 185 -19.23 4.70 -2.17
N VAL A 186 -19.24 5.92 -2.71
CA VAL A 186 -19.68 7.09 -1.96
C VAL A 186 -21.21 7.07 -1.92
N PRO A 187 -21.85 7.14 -0.73
CA PRO A 187 -23.30 7.29 -0.66
C PRO A 187 -23.70 8.51 -1.48
N GLU A 188 -24.59 8.30 -2.46
CA GLU A 188 -25.07 9.39 -3.32
C GLU A 188 -25.48 10.58 -2.44
N PRO A 189 -25.04 11.81 -2.78
CA PRO A 189 -25.45 12.97 -2.02
C PRO A 189 -26.98 12.98 -1.94
N GLY A 190 -27.54 13.08 -0.74
CA GLY A 190 -28.99 13.14 -0.53
C GLY A 190 -29.71 14.23 -1.35
N ALA A 191 -28.94 15.13 -1.99
CA ALA A 191 -29.37 16.01 -3.06
C ALA A 191 -30.11 15.28 -4.21
N LEU A 192 -29.75 14.06 -4.62
CA LEU A 192 -30.52 13.31 -5.62
C LEU A 192 -31.89 12.87 -5.05
N GLY A 193 -31.92 12.44 -3.79
CA GLY A 193 -33.17 12.19 -3.07
C GLY A 193 -34.04 13.43 -2.94
N LEU A 194 -33.45 14.58 -2.60
CA LEU A 194 -34.13 15.88 -2.50
C LEU A 194 -34.59 16.40 -3.87
N LEU A 195 -33.81 16.18 -4.93
CA LEU A 195 -34.21 16.48 -6.31
C LEU A 195 -35.41 15.62 -6.70
N GLY A 196 -35.38 14.31 -6.40
CA GLY A 196 -36.49 13.40 -6.64
C GLY A 196 -37.76 13.84 -5.91
N LEU A 197 -37.65 14.18 -4.63
CA LEU A 197 -38.76 14.72 -3.83
C LEU A 197 -39.25 16.08 -4.36
N GLY A 198 -38.33 16.94 -4.79
CA GLY A 198 -38.64 18.25 -5.38
C GLY A 198 -39.42 18.12 -6.69
N LEU A 199 -39.00 17.21 -7.59
CA LEU A 199 -39.67 16.92 -8.85
C LEU A 199 -41.07 16.31 -8.63
N LEU A 200 -41.21 15.41 -7.65
CA LEU A 200 -42.52 14.87 -7.25
C LEU A 200 -43.44 15.97 -6.73
N GLY A 201 -42.93 16.85 -5.87
CA GLY A 201 -43.66 18.01 -5.36
C GLY A 201 -44.10 18.97 -6.47
N LEU A 202 -43.22 19.23 -7.44
CA LEU A 202 -43.52 20.07 -8.60
C LEU A 202 -44.59 19.44 -9.51
N GLY A 203 -44.51 18.13 -9.75
CA GLY A 203 -45.52 17.39 -10.52
C GLY A 203 -46.90 17.40 -9.84
N ALA A 204 -46.95 17.21 -8.52
CA ALA A 204 -48.19 17.30 -7.75
C ALA A 204 -48.80 18.72 -7.78
N ALA A 205 -47.96 19.75 -7.67
CA ALA A 205 -48.39 21.14 -7.75
C ALA A 205 -48.89 21.52 -9.16
N ALA A 206 -48.24 21.02 -10.21
CA ALA A 206 -48.68 21.22 -11.59
C ALA A 206 -50.06 20.58 -11.86
N ARG A 207 -50.30 19.37 -11.35
CA ARG A 207 -51.60 18.67 -11.48
C ARG A 207 -52.75 19.41 -10.80
N ARG A 208 -52.49 20.13 -9.70
CA ARG A 208 -53.51 20.95 -9.02
C ARG A 208 -53.90 22.22 -9.78
N ARG A 209 -53.12 22.65 -10.77
CA ARG A 209 -53.42 23.85 -11.58
C ARG A 209 -54.18 23.53 -12.87
N THR A 210 -54.21 22.27 -13.28
CA THR A 210 -54.92 21.79 -14.48
C THR A 210 -56.27 21.12 -14.17
N ALA A 211 -56.56 20.85 -12.90
CA ALA A 211 -57.89 20.46 -12.41
C ALA A 211 -58.63 21.70 -11.88
#